data_AF-A0A350EUA4-F1
#
_entry.id   AF-A0A350EUA4-F1
#
_cell.length_a   1.000
_cell.length_b   1.000
_cell.length_c   1.000
_cell.angle_alpha   90.00
_cell.angle_beta   90.00
_cell.angle_gamma   90.00
#
_symmetry.space_group_name_H-M   'P 1'
#
loop_
_entity.id
_entity.type
_entity.pdbx_description
1 polymer ?
#
loop_
_entity_poly.entity_id
_entity_poly.type
_entity_poly.pdbx_seq_one_letter_code
_entity_poly.pdbx_strand_id
1 'polypeptide(L)'
;MKPNSLAGWFIASSAVIMSFNPSLPATAATQKPPLHARHWMAVTGKPLGATAGARMFERGGNAVDSACAMLAVVCTMHDAVGWGGETQALIYHPGTKKVVGVNGLGVAPTGATADFFRAKELKYPPEEGPLAAVTPG
;
A
#
# COMPACT_ATOMS: atom_id res chain seq x y z
N MET A 1 23.65 -70.82 53.54
CA MET A 1 22.64 -69.95 52.89
C MET A 1 23.07 -68.50 53.06
N LYS A 2 23.57 -67.85 52.00
CA LYS A 2 23.74 -66.39 51.93
C LYS A 2 22.89 -65.92 50.74
N PRO A 3 21.90 -65.05 50.94
CA PRO A 3 21.18 -64.42 49.83
C PRO A 3 21.89 -63.13 49.37
N ASN A 4 22.19 -63.08 48.06
CA ASN A 4 21.76 -62.09 47.06
C ASN A 4 21.02 -60.84 47.59
N SER A 5 21.06 -59.63 47.03
CA SER A 5 21.73 -58.99 45.89
C SER A 5 21.34 -57.48 45.96
N LEU A 6 21.81 -56.71 44.98
CA LEU A 6 21.32 -55.38 44.55
C LEU A 6 22.13 -54.16 45.02
N ALA A 7 23.18 -53.90 44.24
CA ALA A 7 23.70 -52.56 43.98
C ALA A 7 22.58 -51.66 43.43
N GLY A 8 22.24 -50.61 44.16
CA GLY A 8 21.33 -49.55 43.68
C GLY A 8 22.07 -48.62 42.74
N TRP A 9 21.73 -48.67 41.45
CA TRP A 9 22.09 -47.65 40.47
C TRP A 9 21.10 -46.49 40.59
N PHE A 10 21.51 -45.37 41.14
CA PHE A 10 20.77 -44.12 41.02
C PHE A 10 20.96 -43.58 39.59
N ILE A 11 19.95 -43.77 38.74
CA ILE A 11 19.86 -43.05 37.47
C ILE A 11 19.39 -41.64 37.80
N ALA A 12 20.33 -40.69 37.81
CA ALA A 12 20.00 -39.27 37.81
C ALA A 12 19.33 -38.93 36.47
N SER A 13 18.00 -38.80 36.49
CA SER A 13 17.24 -38.33 35.34
C SER A 13 17.43 -36.82 35.23
N SER A 14 18.40 -36.40 34.42
CA SER A 14 18.55 -34.99 34.05
C SER A 14 17.38 -34.58 33.17
N ALA A 15 16.39 -33.91 33.76
CA ALA A 15 15.35 -33.21 33.02
C ALA A 15 16.01 -32.08 32.21
N VAL A 16 16.20 -32.30 30.91
CA VAL A 16 16.55 -31.24 29.96
C VAL A 16 15.34 -30.33 29.84
N ILE A 17 15.37 -29.21 30.55
CA ILE A 17 14.43 -28.11 30.31
C ILE A 17 14.84 -27.49 28.98
N MET A 18 14.18 -27.91 27.89
CA MET A 18 14.23 -27.20 26.62
C MET A 18 13.58 -25.83 26.82
N SER A 19 14.42 -24.82 27.07
CA SER A 19 14.00 -23.42 27.05
C SER A 19 13.48 -23.10 25.65
N PHE A 20 12.15 -23.12 25.49
CA PHE A 20 11.50 -22.54 24.32
C PHE A 20 11.77 -21.04 24.39
N ASN A 21 12.71 -20.57 23.57
CA ASN A 21 12.98 -19.15 23.41
C ASN A 21 12.15 -18.69 22.20
N PRO A 22 10.95 -18.10 22.38
CA PRO A 22 10.24 -17.49 21.27
C PRO A 22 10.97 -16.18 20.98
N SER A 23 12.11 -16.25 20.29
CA SER A 23 12.60 -15.10 19.55
C SER A 23 11.54 -14.82 18.49
N LEU A 24 10.52 -14.06 18.86
CA LEU A 24 9.63 -13.38 17.93
C LEU A 24 10.56 -12.72 16.90
N PRO A 25 10.36 -12.95 15.60
CA PRO A 25 11.19 -12.32 14.59
C PRO A 25 11.17 -10.82 14.88
N ALA A 26 12.36 -10.26 15.15
CA ALA A 26 12.50 -8.85 15.41
C ALA A 26 11.88 -8.12 14.21
N THR A 27 10.76 -7.43 14.44
CA THR A 27 10.13 -6.59 13.41
C THR A 27 11.22 -5.70 12.84
N ALA A 28 11.50 -5.83 11.54
CA ALA A 28 12.55 -5.06 10.89
C ALA A 28 12.36 -3.57 11.21
N ALA A 29 13.46 -2.87 11.51
CA ALA A 29 13.40 -1.44 11.78
C ALA A 29 12.80 -0.71 10.57
N THR A 30 11.65 -0.06 10.76
CA THR A 30 10.94 0.70 9.73
C THR A 30 11.15 2.20 9.94
N GLN A 31 11.05 3.00 8.88
CA GLN A 31 11.16 4.46 8.96
C GLN A 31 9.99 5.12 9.71
N LYS A 32 8.86 4.42 9.83
CA LYS A 32 7.67 4.86 10.58
C LYS A 32 7.08 3.65 11.30
N PRO A 33 6.62 3.79 12.55
CA PRO A 33 6.00 2.68 13.26
C PRO A 33 4.73 2.19 12.55
N PRO A 34 4.42 0.88 12.60
CA PRO A 34 3.12 0.37 12.18
C PRO A 34 1.99 1.06 12.94
N LEU A 35 0.99 1.56 12.22
CA LEU A 35 -0.18 2.20 12.81
C LEU A 35 -1.39 1.26 12.75
N HIS A 36 -2.12 1.19 13.85
CA HIS A 36 -3.38 0.46 13.95
C HIS A 36 -4.50 1.45 14.27
N ALA A 37 -5.65 1.27 13.64
CA ALA A 37 -6.83 2.11 13.90
C ALA A 37 -8.08 1.25 14.13
N ARG A 38 -8.97 1.74 15.00
CA ARG A 38 -10.26 1.08 15.30
C ARG A 38 -11.42 1.57 14.45
N HIS A 39 -11.33 2.78 13.91
CA HIS A 39 -12.45 3.44 13.20
C HIS A 39 -12.13 3.68 11.73
N TRP A 40 -11.01 4.36 11.44
CA TRP A 40 -10.61 4.70 10.09
C TRP A 40 -9.10 4.93 10.02
N MET A 41 -8.53 4.86 8.83
CA MET A 41 -7.13 5.17 8.54
C MET A 41 -7.06 5.88 7.20
N ALA A 42 -6.36 7.02 7.13
CA ALA A 42 -6.06 7.74 5.89
C ALA A 42 -4.53 7.77 5.69
N VAL A 43 -4.04 7.26 4.57
CA VAL A 43 -2.60 7.19 4.27
C VAL A 43 -2.33 7.76 2.88
N THR A 44 -1.37 8.68 2.77
CA THR A 44 -0.86 9.18 1.47
C THR A 44 0.65 9.42 1.57
N GLY A 45 1.29 9.69 0.43
CA GLY A 45 2.66 10.17 0.37
C GLY A 45 2.88 11.60 0.90
N LYS A 46 1.82 12.39 1.12
CA LYS A 46 1.92 13.79 1.55
C LYS A 46 1.15 14.04 2.86
N PRO A 47 1.79 14.53 3.93
CA PRO A 47 1.13 14.71 5.23
C PRO A 47 -0.19 15.50 5.17
N LEU A 48 -0.26 16.60 4.41
CA LEU A 48 -1.50 17.39 4.30
C LEU A 48 -2.63 16.64 3.57
N GLY A 49 -2.30 15.72 2.66
CA GLY A 49 -3.29 14.84 2.04
C GLY A 49 -3.90 13.89 3.07
N ALA A 50 -3.07 13.26 3.91
CA ALA A 50 -3.55 12.42 5.01
C ALA A 50 -4.41 13.22 6.01
N THR A 51 -4.02 14.45 6.34
CA THR A 51 -4.84 15.36 7.16
C THR A 51 -6.18 15.69 6.53
N ALA A 52 -6.24 15.91 5.21
CA ALA A 52 -7.49 16.18 4.50
C ALA A 52 -8.43 14.97 4.53
N GLY A 53 -7.90 13.76 4.32
CA GLY A 53 -8.67 12.52 4.44
C GLY A 53 -9.20 12.30 5.85
N ALA A 54 -8.35 12.49 6.88
CA ALA A 54 -8.75 12.41 8.28
C ALA A 54 -9.90 13.38 8.60
N ARG A 55 -9.85 14.62 8.11
CA ARG A 55 -10.94 15.62 8.28
C ARG A 55 -12.25 15.18 7.64
N MET A 56 -12.21 14.44 6.53
CA MET A 56 -13.44 13.89 5.94
C MET A 56 -14.03 12.78 6.80
N PHE A 57 -13.21 11.92 7.39
CA PHE A 57 -13.69 10.93 8.36
C PHE A 57 -14.27 11.58 9.63
N GLU A 58 -13.63 12.64 10.15
CA GLU A 58 -14.15 13.41 11.29
C GLU A 58 -15.53 14.04 11.00
N ARG A 59 -15.82 14.35 9.74
CA ARG A 59 -17.11 14.88 9.27
C ARG A 59 -18.14 13.80 8.98
N GLY A 60 -17.84 12.53 9.27
CA GLY A 60 -18.73 11.40 8.99
C GLY A 60 -18.72 10.92 7.53
N GLY A 61 -17.73 11.35 6.74
CA GLY A 61 -17.51 10.86 5.37
C GLY A 61 -17.00 9.42 5.34
N ASN A 62 -17.12 8.80 4.17
CA ASN A 62 -16.66 7.44 3.93
C ASN A 62 -15.22 7.41 3.34
N ALA A 63 -14.73 6.20 3.02
CA ALA A 63 -13.39 6.01 2.46
C ALA A 63 -13.20 6.68 1.08
N VAL A 64 -14.25 6.76 0.25
CA VAL A 64 -14.23 7.44 -1.05
C VAL A 64 -14.14 8.95 -0.85
N ASP A 65 -14.94 9.52 0.06
CA ASP A 65 -14.89 10.95 0.38
C ASP A 65 -13.49 11.35 0.90
N SER A 66 -12.91 10.53 1.78
CA SER A 66 -11.54 10.69 2.26
C SER A 66 -10.54 10.67 1.10
N ALA A 67 -10.62 9.69 0.21
CA ALA A 67 -9.71 9.57 -0.93
C ALA A 67 -9.82 10.77 -1.89
N CYS A 68 -11.03 11.25 -2.18
CA CYS A 68 -11.25 12.45 -2.99
C CYS A 68 -10.62 13.70 -2.35
N ALA A 69 -10.79 13.91 -1.04
CA ALA A 69 -10.17 15.03 -0.33
C ALA A 69 -8.63 14.92 -0.29
N MET A 70 -8.11 13.70 -0.12
CA MET A 70 -6.67 13.42 -0.18
C MET A 70 -6.10 13.84 -1.54
N LEU A 71 -6.72 13.41 -2.66
CA LEU A 71 -6.30 13.78 -4.01
C LEU A 71 -6.44 15.28 -4.26
N ALA A 72 -7.54 15.90 -3.80
CA ALA A 72 -7.77 17.33 -3.98
C ALA A 72 -6.67 18.20 -3.37
N VAL A 73 -6.11 17.79 -2.23
CA VAL A 73 -4.98 18.47 -1.59
C VAL A 73 -3.64 18.05 -2.17
N VAL A 74 -3.46 16.77 -2.51
CA VAL A 74 -2.19 16.28 -3.07
C VAL A 74 -1.89 16.92 -4.43
N CYS A 75 -2.90 17.12 -5.27
CA CYS A 75 -2.77 17.68 -6.62
C CYS A 75 -2.46 19.19 -6.65
N THR A 76 -2.52 19.90 -5.52
CA THR A 76 -2.09 21.31 -5.44
C THR A 76 -0.61 21.45 -5.13
N MET A 77 0.06 20.35 -4.80
CA MET A 77 1.49 20.32 -4.52
C MET A 77 2.23 19.85 -5.76
N HIS A 78 3.28 20.58 -6.16
CA HIS A 78 4.06 20.26 -7.34
C HIS A 78 4.88 18.99 -7.12
N ASP A 79 4.42 17.87 -7.68
CA ASP A 79 5.02 16.53 -7.53
C ASP A 79 4.44 15.58 -8.61
N ALA A 80 4.69 14.27 -8.50
CA ALA A 80 4.30 13.23 -9.46
C ALA A 80 2.79 13.03 -9.70
N VAL A 81 1.89 13.75 -9.02
CA VAL A 81 0.43 13.60 -9.15
C VAL A 81 -0.21 14.98 -9.31
N GLY A 82 -1.09 15.14 -10.30
CA GLY A 82 -1.80 16.39 -10.57
C GLY A 82 -3.10 16.17 -11.34
N TRP A 83 -3.89 17.25 -11.47
CA TRP A 83 -5.23 17.23 -12.05
C TRP A 83 -5.28 16.87 -13.55
N GLY A 84 -4.18 17.00 -14.27
CA GLY A 84 -4.07 16.61 -15.68
C GLY A 84 -3.58 15.17 -15.89
N GLY A 85 -3.46 14.38 -14.83
CA GLY A 85 -2.97 13.01 -14.89
C GLY A 85 -4.07 11.97 -15.06
N GLU A 86 -3.86 10.82 -14.45
CA GLU A 86 -4.75 9.67 -14.49
C GLU A 86 -4.84 9.00 -13.12
N THR A 87 -5.87 8.16 -12.92
CA THR A 87 -6.05 7.45 -11.65
C THR A 87 -6.75 6.12 -11.86
N GLN A 88 -6.25 5.09 -11.18
CA GLN A 88 -6.91 3.81 -11.03
C GLN A 88 -7.22 3.58 -9.56
N ALA A 89 -8.44 3.13 -9.26
CA ALA A 89 -8.87 2.87 -7.90
C ALA A 89 -9.50 1.48 -7.79
N LEU A 90 -9.21 0.81 -6.67
CA LEU A 90 -9.91 -0.40 -6.25
C LEU A 90 -10.69 -0.08 -4.99
N ILE A 91 -12.02 -0.21 -5.08
CA ILE A 91 -12.94 0.16 -4.00
C ILE A 91 -13.67 -1.10 -3.57
N TYR A 92 -13.42 -1.54 -2.34
CA TYR A 92 -14.21 -2.61 -1.74
C TYR A 92 -15.51 -2.04 -1.16
N HIS A 93 -16.65 -2.54 -1.64
CA HIS A 93 -17.95 -2.16 -1.11
C HIS A 93 -18.43 -3.19 -0.08
N PRO A 94 -18.51 -2.85 1.22
CA PRO A 94 -18.80 -3.81 2.28
C PRO A 94 -20.21 -4.42 2.19
N GLY A 95 -21.20 -3.65 1.73
CA GLY A 95 -22.58 -4.14 1.57
C GLY A 95 -22.74 -5.21 0.49
N THR A 96 -22.09 -5.05 -0.66
CA THR A 96 -22.15 -6.03 -1.77
C THR A 96 -21.04 -7.07 -1.71
N LYS A 97 -20.02 -6.85 -0.87
CA LYS A 97 -18.79 -7.65 -0.76
C LYS A 97 -18.04 -7.79 -2.09
N LYS A 98 -18.12 -6.77 -2.94
CA LYS A 98 -17.45 -6.73 -4.25
C LYS A 98 -16.35 -5.68 -4.24
N VAL A 99 -15.32 -5.93 -5.03
CA VAL A 99 -14.32 -4.92 -5.40
C VAL A 99 -14.75 -4.31 -6.72
N VAL A 100 -14.84 -2.98 -6.76
CA VAL A 100 -15.08 -2.19 -7.97
C VAL A 100 -13.74 -1.60 -8.40
N GLY A 101 -13.36 -1.86 -9.65
CA GLY A 101 -12.26 -1.17 -10.29
C GLY A 101 -12.76 0.07 -11.01
N VAL A 102 -12.16 1.22 -10.72
CA VAL A 102 -12.33 2.45 -11.49
C VAL A 102 -11.07 2.62 -12.33
N ASN A 103 -11.24 2.65 -13.65
CA ASN A 103 -10.17 2.89 -14.59
C ASN A 103 -10.30 4.29 -15.18
N GLY A 104 -9.58 5.25 -14.61
CA GLY A 104 -9.37 6.59 -15.17
C GLY A 104 -7.98 6.69 -15.81
N LEU A 105 -7.54 5.64 -16.51
CA LEU A 105 -6.36 5.68 -17.37
C LEU A 105 -6.68 6.48 -18.63
N GLY A 106 -5.82 7.43 -18.96
CA GLY A 106 -5.98 8.26 -20.15
C GLY A 106 -5.82 7.46 -21.45
N VAL A 107 -6.53 7.88 -22.50
CA VAL A 107 -6.33 7.32 -23.85
C VAL A 107 -5.50 8.26 -24.72
N ALA A 108 -4.70 7.68 -25.62
CA ALA A 108 -3.97 8.46 -26.60
C ALA A 108 -4.96 9.28 -27.45
N PRO A 109 -4.71 10.58 -27.69
CA PRO A 109 -5.53 11.39 -28.59
C PRO A 109 -5.64 10.75 -29.98
N THR A 110 -6.77 10.92 -30.66
CA THR A 110 -7.03 10.26 -31.95
C THR A 110 -6.00 10.57 -33.05
N GLY A 111 -5.34 11.73 -32.97
CA GLY A 111 -4.25 12.12 -33.88
C GLY A 111 -2.86 11.59 -33.51
N ALA A 112 -2.68 11.03 -32.31
CA ALA A 112 -1.41 10.53 -31.80
C ALA A 112 -1.08 9.13 -32.36
N THR A 113 -1.01 9.03 -33.68
CA THR A 113 -0.69 7.78 -34.40
C THR A 113 0.82 7.57 -34.51
N ALA A 114 1.25 6.33 -34.74
CA ALA A 114 2.67 6.03 -34.96
C ALA A 114 3.26 6.82 -36.14
N ASP A 115 2.50 7.01 -37.22
CA ASP A 115 2.95 7.76 -38.40
C ASP A 115 3.08 9.25 -38.12
N PHE A 116 2.22 9.83 -37.27
CA PHE A 116 2.36 11.21 -36.81
C PHE A 116 3.70 11.45 -36.09
N PHE A 117 4.11 10.52 -35.21
CA PHE A 117 5.39 10.64 -34.51
C PHE A 117 6.58 10.40 -35.45
N ARG A 118 6.51 9.41 -36.35
CA ARG A 118 7.56 9.16 -37.37
C ARG A 118 7.75 10.35 -38.30
N ALA A 119 6.68 11.02 -38.72
CA ALA A 119 6.74 12.21 -39.58
C ALA A 119 7.42 13.41 -38.88
N LYS A 120 7.54 13.38 -37.56
CA LYS A 120 8.31 14.33 -36.76
C LYS A 120 9.73 13.84 -36.45
N GLU A 121 10.17 12.77 -37.11
CA GLU A 121 11.48 12.14 -36.90
C GLU A 121 11.66 11.58 -35.48
N LEU A 122 10.56 11.29 -34.78
CA LEU A 122 10.57 10.73 -33.43
C LEU A 122 10.44 9.20 -33.49
N LYS A 123 11.41 8.50 -32.90
CA LYS A 123 11.39 7.02 -32.78
C LYS A 123 10.34 6.55 -31.77
N TYR A 124 10.11 7.33 -30.71
CA TYR A 124 9.12 7.11 -29.66
C TYR A 124 8.43 8.44 -29.33
N PRO A 125 7.21 8.44 -28.78
CA PRO A 125 6.66 9.65 -28.15
C PRO A 125 7.67 10.24 -27.16
N PRO A 126 7.79 11.58 -27.09
CA PRO A 126 8.74 12.22 -26.19
C PRO A 126 8.36 11.97 -24.73
N GLU A 127 9.31 12.08 -23.81
CA GLU A 127 9.09 11.93 -22.37
C GLU A 127 8.36 13.12 -21.74
N GLU A 128 8.56 14.32 -22.31
CA GLU A 128 8.03 15.58 -21.80
C GLU A 128 7.30 16.39 -22.87
N GLY A 129 6.51 17.37 -22.42
CA GLY A 129 5.78 18.28 -23.27
C GLY A 129 4.41 17.75 -23.73
N PRO A 130 3.67 18.54 -24.53
CA PRO A 130 2.27 18.24 -24.86
C PRO A 130 2.10 16.97 -25.72
N LEU A 131 3.13 16.55 -26.43
CA LEU A 131 3.10 15.32 -27.24
C LEU A 131 3.29 14.04 -26.40
N ALA A 132 3.75 14.17 -25.16
CA ALA A 132 3.84 13.07 -24.20
C ALA A 132 2.51 12.80 -23.47
N ALA A 133 1.55 13.73 -23.56
CA ALA A 133 0.31 13.67 -22.80
C ALA A 133 -0.72 12.71 -23.41
N VAL A 134 -1.41 11.98 -22.55
CA VAL A 134 -2.66 11.29 -22.86
C VAL A 134 -3.85 12.18 -22.48
N THR A 135 -5.06 11.78 -22.88
CA THR A 135 -6.28 12.45 -22.43
C THR A 135 -6.39 12.32 -20.90
N PRO A 136 -6.52 13.41 -20.12
CA PRO A 136 -6.71 13.30 -18.67
C PRO A 136 -7.94 12.43 -18.34
N GLY A 137 -7.76 11.50 -17.39
CA GLY A 137 -8.73 10.47 -17.05
C GLY A 137 -9.73 10.83 -15.95
#